data_AF-A0A8W8L693-F1
#
_entry.id   AF-A0A8W8L693-F1
#
_cell.length_a   1.000
_cell.length_b   1.000
_cell.length_c   1.000
_cell.angle_alpha   90.00
_cell.angle_beta   90.00
_cell.angle_gamma   90.00
#
_symmetry.space_group_name_H-M   'P 1'
#
loop_
_entity.id
_entity.type
_entity.pdbx_description
1 polymer ?
#
loop_
_entity_poly.entity_id
_entity_poly.type
_entity_poly.pdbx_seq_one_letter_code
_entity_poly.pdbx_strand_id
1 'polypeptide(L)'
;MAAYKARLKAFEDTLNNERIDLKTLRKLCFNGCPFEHGYRSTCWKILLNYLPLDVSQWKEILEKQRKLYTHFVHEMIVEPGTKASAGSQADDHPLNPNPDSNWGAFFKDNDMLLQIDKDCR
;
A
#
# COMPACT_ATOMS: atom_id res chain seq x y z
N MET A 1 -4.30 -25.32 21.04
CA MET A 1 -4.26 -23.97 21.66
C MET A 1 -2.86 -23.56 22.13
N ALA A 2 -2.11 -24.37 22.89
CA ALA A 2 -0.77 -23.99 23.38
C ALA A 2 0.26 -23.77 22.25
N ALA A 3 0.32 -24.67 21.25
CA ALA A 3 1.24 -24.55 20.12
C ALA A 3 1.00 -23.27 19.28
N TYR A 4 -0.26 -22.83 19.16
CA TYR A 4 -0.60 -21.61 18.44
C TYR A 4 -0.14 -20.35 19.18
N LYS A 5 -0.37 -20.29 20.50
CA LYS A 5 0.16 -19.21 21.34
C LYS A 5 1.69 -19.15 21.30
N ALA A 6 2.37 -20.29 21.35
CA ALA A 6 3.82 -20.34 21.24
C ALA A 6 4.30 -19.80 19.88
N ARG A 7 3.58 -20.10 18.79
CA ARG A 7 3.86 -19.53 17.47
C ARG A 7 3.68 -18.02 17.45
N LEU A 8 2.57 -17.49 17.96
CA LEU A 8 2.33 -16.05 18.01
C LEU A 8 3.43 -15.33 18.80
N LYS A 9 3.85 -15.91 19.93
CA LYS A 9 4.95 -15.40 20.73
C LYS A 9 6.28 -15.39 19.97
N ALA A 10 6.58 -16.42 19.19
CA ALA A 10 7.79 -16.44 18.37
C ALA A 10 7.80 -15.32 17.30
N PHE A 11 6.65 -14.99 16.72
CA PHE A 11 6.53 -13.85 15.81
C PHE A 11 6.71 -12.52 16.54
N GLU A 12 6.04 -12.35 17.69
CA GLU A 12 6.17 -11.17 18.54
C GLU A 12 7.62 -10.92 18.96
N ASP A 13 8.28 -11.93 19.51
CA ASP A 13 9.67 -11.85 19.98
C ASP A 13 10.63 -11.54 18.81
N THR A 14 10.36 -12.07 17.61
CA THR A 14 11.18 -11.78 16.41
C THR A 14 10.99 -10.34 15.93
N LEU A 15 9.74 -9.85 15.91
CA LEU A 15 9.38 -8.53 15.37
C LEU A 15 9.65 -7.37 16.34
N ASN A 16 9.76 -7.64 17.64
CA ASN A 16 10.06 -6.64 18.67
C ASN A 16 11.56 -6.36 18.85
N ASN A 17 12.44 -7.12 18.17
CA ASN A 17 13.87 -6.85 18.21
C ASN A 17 14.20 -5.54 17.47
N GLU A 18 15.18 -4.78 17.97
CA GLU A 18 15.67 -3.56 17.30
C GLU A 18 16.13 -3.84 15.86
N ARG A 19 16.74 -5.01 15.65
CA ARG A 19 17.13 -5.51 14.34
C ARG A 19 16.52 -6.88 14.08
N ILE A 20 15.76 -6.99 13.01
CA ILE A 20 15.08 -8.22 12.60
C ILE A 20 16.07 -9.23 12.01
N ASP A 21 16.11 -10.44 12.57
CA ASP A 21 16.78 -11.56 11.94
C ASP A 21 15.94 -12.13 10.79
N LEU A 22 16.34 -11.78 9.56
CA LEU A 22 15.68 -12.21 8.34
C LEU A 22 15.68 -13.74 8.16
N LYS A 23 16.68 -14.47 8.65
CA LYS A 23 16.72 -15.94 8.53
C LYS A 23 15.65 -16.56 9.40
N THR A 24 15.55 -16.13 10.65
CA THR A 24 14.51 -16.58 11.58
C THR A 24 13.12 -16.20 11.08
N LEU A 25 12.93 -14.96 10.62
CA LEU A 25 11.66 -14.50 10.07
C LEU A 25 11.20 -15.36 8.88
N ARG A 26 12.09 -15.65 7.93
CA ARG A 26 11.78 -16.53 6.77
C ARG A 26 11.36 -17.92 7.22
N LYS A 27 12.06 -18.51 8.19
CA LYS A 27 11.72 -19.83 8.72
C LYS A 27 10.33 -19.84 9.39
N LEU A 28 10.00 -18.79 10.14
CA LEU A 28 8.68 -18.64 10.77
C LEU A 28 7.57 -18.48 9.72
N CYS A 29 7.82 -17.66 8.69
CA CYS A 29 6.84 -17.36 7.64
C CYS A 29 6.64 -18.51 6.63
N PHE A 30 7.58 -19.47 6.55
CA PHE A 30 7.53 -20.58 5.58
C PHE A 30 6.23 -21.40 5.71
N ASN A 31 5.74 -21.59 6.93
CA ASN A 31 4.48 -22.29 7.20
C ASN A 31 3.27 -21.34 7.28
N GLY A 32 3.38 -20.16 6.67
CA GLY A 32 2.39 -19.09 6.70
C GLY A 32 2.65 -18.04 7.80
N CYS A 33 2.02 -16.87 7.62
CA CYS A 33 2.01 -15.79 8.62
C CYS A 33 0.68 -15.82 9.38
N PRO A 34 0.68 -15.66 10.72
CA PRO A 34 -0.55 -15.49 11.49
C PRO A 34 -1.34 -14.25 11.04
N PHE A 35 -2.66 -14.29 11.25
CA PHE A 35 -3.56 -13.20 10.86
C PHE A 35 -3.65 -12.11 11.94
N GLU A 36 -3.43 -12.49 13.18
CA GLU A 36 -3.54 -11.64 14.36
C GLU A 36 -2.45 -10.58 14.40
N HIS A 37 -2.74 -9.48 15.09
CA HIS A 37 -1.80 -8.40 15.39
C HIS A 37 -1.12 -7.78 14.16
N GLY A 38 -1.66 -8.00 12.96
CA GLY A 38 -1.12 -7.48 11.71
C GLY A 38 0.24 -8.11 11.30
N TYR A 39 0.62 -9.24 11.90
CA TYR A 39 1.92 -9.88 11.66
C TYR A 39 2.17 -10.17 10.18
N ARG A 40 1.16 -10.66 9.46
CA ARG A 40 1.25 -10.90 8.02
C ARG A 40 1.70 -9.65 7.25
N SER A 41 1.10 -8.49 7.54
CA SER A 41 1.45 -7.24 6.84
C SER A 41 2.90 -6.84 7.10
N THR A 42 3.35 -6.95 8.35
CA THR A 42 4.72 -6.57 8.75
C THR A 42 5.74 -7.53 8.15
N CYS A 43 5.48 -8.83 8.22
CA CYS A 43 6.33 -9.86 7.62
C CYS A 43 6.48 -9.64 6.12
N TRP A 44 5.39 -9.38 5.40
CA TRP A 44 5.44 -9.12 3.95
C TRP A 44 6.23 -7.86 3.61
N LYS A 45 6.02 -6.77 4.35
CA LYS A 45 6.79 -5.54 4.16
C LYS A 45 8.29 -5.77 4.32
N ILE A 46 8.72 -6.57 5.28
CA ILE A 46 10.13 -6.92 5.47
C ILE A 46 10.63 -7.85 4.36
N LEU A 47 9.89 -8.92 4.06
CA LEU A 47 10.28 -9.94 3.08
C LEU A 47 10.35 -9.39 1.65
N LEU A 48 9.53 -8.40 1.33
CA LEU A 48 9.54 -7.67 0.05
C LEU A 48 10.51 -6.47 0.04
N ASN A 49 11.36 -6.34 1.08
CA ASN A 49 12.33 -5.25 1.25
C ASN A 49 11.71 -3.83 1.27
N TYR A 50 10.43 -3.70 1.60
CA TYR A 50 9.78 -2.41 1.78
C TYR A 50 10.16 -1.75 3.12
N LEU A 51 10.29 -2.56 4.18
CA LEU A 51 10.84 -2.14 5.47
C LEU A 51 12.25 -2.72 5.65
N PRO A 52 13.21 -1.92 6.16
CA PRO A 52 14.55 -2.41 6.47
C PRO A 52 14.52 -3.32 7.71
N LEU A 53 15.62 -4.04 7.94
CA LEU A 53 15.76 -4.88 9.13
C LEU A 53 15.92 -4.08 10.43
N ASP A 54 16.32 -2.81 10.34
CA ASP A 54 16.42 -1.90 11.50
C ASP A 54 15.07 -1.24 11.77
N VAL A 55 14.45 -1.57 12.89
CA VAL A 55 13.10 -1.14 13.26
C VAL A 55 13.04 0.36 13.55
N SER A 56 14.15 0.97 13.99
CA SER A 56 14.22 2.41 14.28
C SER A 56 13.91 3.27 13.05
N GLN A 57 14.21 2.76 11.85
CA GLN A 57 14.05 3.44 10.57
C GLN A 57 12.64 3.33 9.99
N TRP A 58 11.78 2.45 10.54
CA TRP A 58 10.48 2.14 9.95
C TRP A 58 9.57 3.36 9.87
N LYS A 59 9.53 4.18 10.92
CA LYS A 59 8.67 5.36 10.97
C LYS A 59 8.98 6.33 9.85
N GLU A 60 10.26 6.67 9.68
CA GLU A 60 10.72 7.60 8.65
C GLU A 60 10.46 7.07 7.25
N ILE A 61 10.79 5.80 7.00
CA ILE A 61 10.59 5.18 5.68
C ILE A 61 9.11 5.09 5.33
N LEU A 62 8.25 4.67 6.25
CA LEU A 62 6.80 4.62 6.01
C LEU A 62 6.24 5.99 5.70
N GLU A 63 6.66 7.02 6.44
CA GLU A 63 6.23 8.40 6.18
C GLU A 63 6.67 8.87 4.79
N LYS A 64 7.95 8.66 4.45
CA LYS A 64 8.50 9.00 3.13
C LYS A 64 7.75 8.29 2.00
N GLN A 65 7.54 6.98 2.11
CA GLN A 65 6.89 6.18 1.07
C GLN A 65 5.40 6.56 0.91
N ARG A 66 4.69 6.85 2.00
CA ARG A 66 3.31 7.33 1.95
C ARG A 66 3.20 8.71 1.30
N LYS A 67 4.10 9.63 1.65
CA LYS A 67 4.17 10.96 1.01
C LYS A 67 4.43 10.85 -0.49
N LEU A 68 5.37 9.98 -0.89
CA LEU A 68 5.68 9.73 -2.29
C LEU A 68 4.46 9.14 -3.03
N TYR A 69 3.76 8.19 -2.43
CA TYR A 69 2.52 7.65 -2.99
C TYR A 69 1.47 8.73 -3.20
N THR A 70 1.19 9.56 -2.18
CA THR A 70 0.24 10.68 -2.29
C THR A 70 0.63 11.66 -3.40
N HIS A 71 1.92 11.95 -3.54
CA HIS A 71 2.43 12.80 -4.61
C HIS A 71 2.17 12.18 -5.99
N PHE A 72 2.49 10.90 -6.19
CA PHE A 72 2.21 10.21 -7.45
C PHE A 72 0.71 10.13 -7.77
N VAL A 73 -0.13 9.89 -6.76
CA VAL A 73 -1.59 9.93 -6.92
C VAL A 73 -2.03 11.29 -7.46
N HIS A 74 -1.52 12.39 -6.91
CA HIS A 74 -1.84 13.74 -7.37
C HIS A 74 -1.28 14.06 -8.77
N GLU A 75 -0.12 13.51 -9.15
CA GLU A 75 0.46 13.75 -10.48
C GLU A 75 -0.19 12.90 -11.59
N MET A 76 -0.57 11.67 -11.27
CA MET A 76 -1.01 10.68 -12.25
C MET A 76 -2.52 10.66 -12.46
N ILE A 77 -3.31 10.92 -11.41
CA ILE A 77 -4.77 10.91 -11.53
C ILE A 77 -5.23 12.20 -12.18
N VAL A 78 -5.99 12.04 -13.25
CA VAL A 78 -6.58 13.18 -13.95
C VAL A 78 -7.68 13.76 -13.08
N GLU A 79 -7.48 14.94 -12.50
CA GLU A 79 -8.55 15.69 -11.85
C GLU A 79 -9.33 16.50 -12.90
N PRO A 80 -10.60 16.15 -13.18
CA PRO A 80 -11.40 16.90 -14.15
C PRO A 80 -11.60 18.34 -13.66
N GLY A 81 -11.35 19.32 -14.53
CA GLY A 81 -11.56 20.74 -14.23
C GLY A 81 -10.34 21.50 -13.67
N THR A 82 -9.22 20.84 -13.33
CA THR A 82 -8.01 21.53 -12.84
C THR A 82 -7.03 21.92 -13.95
N LYS A 83 -6.92 21.13 -15.02
CA LYS A 83 -6.14 21.46 -16.22
C LYS A 83 -7.01 22.22 -17.23
N ALA A 84 -7.30 23.49 -16.92
CA ALA A 84 -7.91 24.41 -17.88
C ALA A 84 -6.91 24.74 -19.01
N SER A 85 -6.85 23.88 -20.03
CA SER A 85 -6.37 24.33 -21.34
C SER A 85 -7.48 25.22 -21.94
N ALA A 86 -7.13 26.45 -22.24
CA ALA A 86 -8.02 27.58 -22.49
C ALA A 86 -8.84 27.51 -23.81
N GLY A 87 -9.27 26.32 -24.25
CA GLY A 87 -9.86 26.13 -25.59
C GLY A 87 -11.22 25.42 -25.67
N SER A 88 -11.58 24.50 -24.76
CA SER A 88 -12.71 23.58 -25.03
C SER A 88 -13.39 23.00 -23.77
N GLN A 89 -13.58 23.80 -22.71
CA GLN A 89 -14.30 23.33 -21.51
C GLN A 89 -15.78 22.96 -21.76
N ALA A 90 -16.36 23.36 -22.88
CA ALA A 90 -17.78 23.11 -23.16
C ALA A 90 -18.10 21.63 -23.45
N ASP A 91 -17.12 20.84 -23.91
CA ASP A 91 -17.36 19.47 -24.38
C ASP A 91 -16.95 18.38 -23.39
N ASP A 92 -16.09 18.66 -22.39
CA ASP A 92 -15.62 17.64 -21.44
C ASP A 92 -16.40 17.67 -20.12
N HIS A 93 -17.32 16.73 -19.95
CA HIS A 93 -18.23 16.66 -18.81
C HIS A 93 -18.39 15.21 -18.30
N PRO A 94 -18.92 14.98 -17.08
CA PRO A 94 -19.01 13.65 -16.47
C PRO A 94 -19.70 12.57 -17.32
N LEU A 95 -20.64 12.97 -18.18
CA LEU A 95 -21.39 12.05 -19.05
C LEU A 95 -20.84 11.99 -20.49
N ASN A 96 -19.64 12.51 -20.75
CA ASN A 96 -19.13 12.61 -22.11
C ASN A 96 -18.72 11.21 -22.60
N PRO A 97 -19.31 10.70 -23.71
CA PRO A 97 -18.97 9.38 -24.24
C PRO A 97 -17.62 9.33 -24.96
N ASN A 98 -16.94 10.47 -25.17
CA ASN A 98 -15.65 10.54 -25.84
C ASN A 98 -14.58 9.75 -25.06
N PRO A 99 -13.88 8.79 -25.71
CA PRO A 99 -12.79 8.04 -25.09
C PRO A 99 -11.67 8.90 -24.50
N ASP A 100 -11.45 10.09 -25.05
CA ASP A 100 -10.39 11.03 -24.65
C ASP A 100 -10.84 12.03 -23.56
N SER A 101 -12.03 11.82 -22.97
CA SER A 101 -12.56 12.66 -21.87
C SER A 101 -11.72 12.52 -20.60
N ASN A 102 -11.38 13.65 -19.96
CA ASN A 102 -10.71 13.65 -18.66
C ASN A 102 -11.61 13.05 -17.57
N TRP A 103 -12.94 13.25 -17.66
CA TRP A 103 -13.90 12.60 -16.78
C TRP A 103 -13.91 11.08 -16.97
N GLY A 104 -13.88 10.62 -18.22
CA GLY A 104 -13.77 9.19 -18.54
C GLY A 104 -12.50 8.56 -17.97
N ALA A 105 -11.36 9.26 -18.03
CA ALA A 105 -10.11 8.81 -17.40
C ALA A 105 -10.21 8.80 -15.86
N PHE A 106 -10.72 9.87 -15.25
CA PHE A 106 -10.91 9.97 -13.81
C PHE A 106 -11.76 8.83 -13.24
N PHE A 107 -12.88 8.48 -13.88
CA PHE A 107 -13.72 7.38 -13.39
C PHE A 107 -12.99 6.03 -13.46
N LYS A 108 -12.24 5.76 -14.53
CA LYS A 108 -11.42 4.55 -14.65
C LYS A 108 -10.33 4.48 -13.57
N ASP A 109 -9.67 5.61 -13.30
CA ASP A 109 -8.64 5.70 -12.24
C ASP A 109 -9.26 5.41 -10.86
N ASN A 110 -10.45 5.97 -10.57
CA ASN A 110 -11.16 5.71 -9.32
C ASN A 110 -11.63 4.26 -9.19
N ASP A 111 -12.10 3.64 -10.27
CA ASP A 111 -12.46 2.22 -10.27
C ASP A 111 -11.24 1.35 -9.97
N MET A 112 -10.08 1.65 -10.57
CA MET A 112 -8.83 0.96 -10.27
C MET A 112 -8.43 1.13 -8.79
N LEU A 113 -8.45 2.37 -8.27
CA LEU A 113 -8.15 2.65 -6.87
C LEU A 113 -9.10 1.90 -5.92
N LEU A 114 -10.38 1.80 -6.27
CA LEU A 114 -11.37 1.08 -5.49
C LEU A 114 -11.07 -0.43 -5.44
N GLN A 115 -10.57 -1.02 -6.54
CA GLN A 115 -10.12 -2.42 -6.52
C GLN A 115 -8.90 -2.60 -5.62
N ILE A 116 -7.93 -1.68 -5.68
CA ILE A 116 -6.76 -1.70 -4.81
C ILE A 116 -7.17 -1.61 -3.33
N ASP A 117 -8.12 -0.73 -2.97
CA ASP A 117 -8.61 -0.62 -1.59
C ASP A 117 -9.26 -1.92 -1.10
N LYS A 118 -10.02 -2.62 -1.96
CA LYS A 118 -10.61 -3.92 -1.62
C LYS A 118 -9.55 -4.99 -1.36
N ASP A 119 -8.48 -5.01 -2.14
CA ASP A 119 -7.38 -5.97 -1.99
C ASP A 119 -6.48 -5.67 -0.76
N CYS A 120 -6.50 -4.43 -0.27
CA CYS A 120 -5.66 -3.96 0.84
C CYS A 120 -6.35 -4.00 2.22
N ARG A 121 -7.67 -4.27 2.28
CA ARG A 121 -8.46 -4.34 3.53
C ARG A 121 -8.44 -5.72 4.19
#